data_AF-A0A2P6QA88-F1
#
_entry.id   AF-A0A2P6QA88-F1
#
_cell.length_a   1.000
_cell.length_b   1.000
_cell.length_c   1.000
_cell.angle_alpha   90.00
_cell.angle_beta   90.00
_cell.angle_gamma   90.00
#
_symmetry.space_group_name_H-M   'P 1'
#
loop_
_entity.id
_entity.type
_entity.pdbx_description
1 polymer ?
#
loop_
_entity_poly.entity_id
_entity_poly.type
_entity_poly.pdbx_seq_one_letter_code
_entity_poly.pdbx_strand_id
1 'polypeptide(L)'
;MHGMDVLPDTITFNTLIDGYYETRRIKEAEKLFSQIQGCGQLPDVQTYAILLDGLVKNQQLFMAMELFREKEGKKLELNIVICKYYY
;
A
#
# COMPACT_ATOMS: atom_id res chain seq x y z
N MET A 1 14.83 -31.14 -7.74
CA MET A 1 14.42 -29.79 -7.34
C MET A 1 13.20 -29.41 -8.17
N HIS A 2 11.99 -29.68 -7.67
CA HIS A 2 10.79 -29.03 -8.21
C HIS A 2 10.76 -27.64 -7.60
N GLY A 3 11.17 -26.64 -8.38
CA GLY A 3 10.83 -25.26 -8.05
C GLY A 3 9.31 -25.16 -8.12
N MET A 4 8.64 -25.19 -6.97
CA MET A 4 7.26 -24.78 -6.93
C MET A 4 7.25 -23.31 -7.33
N ASP A 5 6.60 -23.01 -8.45
CA ASP A 5 6.10 -21.67 -8.74
C ASP A 5 5.05 -21.33 -7.66
N VAL A 6 5.55 -21.02 -6.45
CA VAL A 6 4.73 -20.46 -5.39
C VAL A 6 4.57 -18.99 -5.76
N LEU A 7 3.45 -18.67 -6.39
CA LEU A 7 2.99 -17.29 -6.47
C LEU A 7 3.02 -16.73 -5.04
N PRO A 8 3.81 -15.67 -4.77
CA PRO A 8 3.82 -15.08 -3.46
C PRO A 8 2.39 -14.67 -3.11
N ASP A 9 1.93 -15.13 -1.96
CA ASP A 9 0.63 -14.74 -1.43
C ASP A 9 0.72 -13.32 -0.84
N THR A 10 -0.44 -12.73 -0.53
CA THR A 10 -0.54 -11.40 0.08
C THR A 10 0.31 -11.29 1.35
N ILE A 11 0.47 -12.38 2.10
CA ILE A 11 1.28 -12.45 3.32
C ILE A 11 2.77 -12.26 3.00
N THR A 12 3.27 -12.97 1.99
CA THR A 12 4.66 -12.88 1.54
C THR A 12 5.00 -11.45 1.11
N PHE A 13 4.11 -10.83 0.33
CA PHE A 13 4.29 -9.44 -0.09
C PHE A 13 4.26 -8.45 1.06
N ASN A 14 3.28 -8.58 1.96
CA ASN A 14 3.17 -7.75 3.16
C ASN A 14 4.45 -7.82 4.01
N THR A 15 5.00 -9.02 4.18
CA THR A 15 6.24 -9.25 4.94
C THR A 15 7.44 -8.57 4.28
N LEU A 16 7.56 -8.65 2.95
CA LEU A 16 8.65 -8.03 2.21
C LEU A 16 8.56 -6.49 2.24
N ILE A 17 7.35 -5.93 2.07
CA ILE A 17 7.11 -4.48 2.14
C ILE A 17 7.48 -3.96 3.54
N ASP A 18 7.04 -4.64 4.60
CA ASP A 18 7.36 -4.27 5.98
C ASP A 18 8.88 -4.27 6.22
N GLY A 19 9.56 -5.34 5.81
CA GLY A 19 11.02 -5.43 5.89
C GLY A 19 11.75 -4.32 5.12
N TYR A 20 11.23 -3.87 3.98
CA TYR A 20 11.78 -2.72 3.27
C TYR A 20 11.61 -1.41 4.06
N TYR A 21 10.47 -1.19 4.72
CA TYR A 21 10.28 0.00 5.56
C TYR A 21 11.16 0.00 6.81
N GLU A 22 11.30 -1.14 7.48
CA GLU A 22 12.17 -1.29 8.66
C GLU A 22 13.65 -1.07 8.30
N THR A 23 14.04 -1.35 7.04
CA THR A 23 15.38 -1.08 6.52
C THR A 23 15.52 0.25 5.78
N ARG A 24 14.51 1.13 5.86
CA ARG A 24 14.44 2.45 5.18
C ARG A 24 14.60 2.41 3.65
N ARG A 25 14.30 1.27 3.03
CA ARG A 25 14.35 1.05 1.57
C ARG A 25 13.02 1.38 0.90
N ILE A 26 12.56 2.62 1.10
CA ILE A 26 11.21 3.09 0.74
C ILE A 26 10.90 2.88 -0.75
N LYS A 27 11.85 3.21 -1.64
CA LYS A 27 11.69 3.03 -3.10
C LYS A 27 11.46 1.57 -3.51
N GLU A 28 12.06 0.63 -2.79
CA GLU A 28 11.91 -0.81 -3.07
C GLU A 28 10.55 -1.30 -2.58
N ALA A 29 10.07 -0.80 -1.43
CA ALA A 29 8.72 -1.04 -0.95
C ALA A 29 7.66 -0.55 -1.95
N GLU A 30 7.82 0.67 -2.46
CA GLU A 30 6.92 1.26 -3.47
C GLU A 30 6.93 0.47 -4.77
N LYS A 31 8.12 0.11 -5.27
CA LYS A 31 8.25 -0.69 -6.48
C LYS A 31 7.55 -2.04 -6.35
N LEU A 32 7.72 -2.71 -5.21
CA LEU A 32 7.06 -3.98 -4.93
C LEU A 32 5.54 -3.80 -4.85
N PHE A 33 5.07 -2.73 -4.19
CA PHE A 33 3.64 -2.41 -4.14
C PHE A 33 3.03 -2.19 -5.53
N SER A 34 3.69 -1.42 -6.40
CA SER A 34 3.24 -1.23 -7.78
C SER A 34 3.24 -2.53 -8.60
N GLN A 35 4.20 -3.43 -8.36
CA GLN A 35 4.22 -4.75 -9.00
C GLN A 35 3.02 -5.60 -8.59
N ILE A 36 2.66 -5.62 -7.30
CA ILE A 36 1.48 -6.35 -6.80
C ILE A 36 0.21 -5.85 -7.48
N GLN A 37 0.04 -4.52 -7.56
CA GLN A 37 -1.10 -3.91 -8.24
C GLN A 37 -1.12 -4.25 -9.74
N GLY A 38 0.04 -4.23 -10.41
CA GLY A 38 0.18 -4.58 -11.82
C GLY A 38 -0.09 -6.06 -12.14
N CYS A 39 0.12 -6.96 -11.18
CA CYS A 39 -0.22 -8.38 -11.29
C CYS A 39 -1.71 -8.67 -11.05
N GLY A 40 -2.55 -7.65 -10.84
CA GLY A 40 -3.98 -7.81 -10.60
C GLY A 40 -4.32 -8.33 -9.21
N GLN A 41 -3.34 -8.44 -8.31
CA GLN A 41 -3.59 -8.73 -6.91
C GLN A 41 -4.09 -7.46 -6.22
N LEU A 42 -5.21 -7.58 -5.51
CA LEU A 42 -5.79 -6.48 -4.75
C LEU A 42 -5.11 -6.41 -3.38
N PRO A 43 -4.44 -5.28 -3.05
CA PRO A 43 -3.96 -5.04 -1.70
C PRO A 43 -5.14 -5.07 -0.71
N ASP A 44 -4.97 -5.77 0.40
CA ASP A 44 -6.00 -5.84 1.44
C ASP A 44 -5.79 -4.77 2.53
N VAL A 45 -6.68 -4.76 3.52
CA VAL A 45 -6.60 -3.82 4.65
C VAL A 45 -5.26 -3.92 5.38
N GLN A 46 -4.68 -5.12 5.48
CA GLN A 46 -3.40 -5.33 6.14
C GLN A 46 -2.24 -4.75 5.30
N THR A 47 -2.27 -4.90 3.98
CA THR A 47 -1.29 -4.28 3.09
C THR A 47 -1.27 -2.76 3.24
N TYR A 48 -2.44 -2.12 3.23
CA TYR A 48 -2.54 -0.68 3.43
C TYR A 48 -2.09 -0.22 4.83
N ALA A 49 -2.36 -1.01 5.87
CA ALA A 49 -1.90 -0.71 7.22
C ALA A 49 -0.36 -0.72 7.32
N ILE A 50 0.29 -1.72 6.72
CA ILE A 50 1.76 -1.84 6.68
C ILE A 50 2.37 -0.66 5.93
N LEU A 51 1.83 -0.31 4.76
CA LEU A 51 2.32 0.82 3.97
C LEU A 51 2.19 2.15 4.73
N LEU A 52 1.05 2.40 5.38
CA LEU A 52 0.85 3.62 6.16
C LEU A 52 1.80 3.72 7.36
N ASP A 53 1.93 2.63 8.13
CA ASP A 53 2.84 2.57 9.28
C ASP A 53 4.29 2.79 8.83
N GLY A 54 4.72 2.09 7.78
CA GLY A 54 6.05 2.22 7.20
C GLY A 54 6.36 3.64 6.72
N LEU A 55 5.42 4.29 6.02
CA LEU A 55 5.57 5.67 5.56
C LEU A 55 5.65 6.67 6.73
N VAL A 56 4.79 6.53 7.74
CA VAL A 56 4.80 7.40 8.92
C VAL A 56 6.10 7.26 9.71
N LYS A 57 6.55 6.02 9.98
CA LYS A 57 7.84 5.74 10.64
C LYS A 57 9.03 6.32 9.89
N ASN A 58 8.96 6.37 8.56
CA ASN A 58 9.98 6.92 7.68
C ASN A 58 9.77 8.41 7.32
N GLN A 59 8.88 9.12 8.04
CA GLN A 59 8.61 10.56 7.87
C GLN A 59 8.10 10.95 6.46
N GLN A 60 7.52 10.01 5.72
CA GLN A 60 6.97 10.21 4.39
C GLN A 60 5.48 10.59 4.44
N LEU A 61 5.16 11.65 5.19
CA LEU A 61 3.78 12.01 5.50
C LEU A 61 2.93 12.36 4.27
N PHE A 62 3.52 13.01 3.27
CA PHE A 62 2.80 13.35 2.03
C PHE A 62 2.31 12.09 1.31
N MET A 63 3.19 11.10 1.15
CA MET A 63 2.86 9.82 0.52
C MET A 63 1.87 9.00 1.35
N ALA A 64 1.98 9.04 2.69
CA ALA A 64 0.99 8.41 3.56
C ALA A 64 -0.41 9.01 3.37
N MET A 65 -0.51 10.35 3.22
CA MET A 65 -1.79 11.01 2.96
C MET A 65 -2.34 10.69 1.57
N GLU A 66 -1.49 10.59 0.53
CA GLU A 66 -1.91 10.15 -0.81
C GLU A 66 -2.47 8.73 -0.78
N LEU A 67 -1.78 7.80 -0.13
CA LEU A 67 -2.21 6.42 0.00
C LEU A 67 -3.52 6.29 0.80
N PHE A 68 -3.67 7.08 1.87
CA PHE A 68 -4.91 7.13 2.65
C PHE A 68 -6.08 7.59 1.78
N ARG A 69 -5.87 8.66 0.98
CA ARG A 69 -6.88 9.15 0.03
C ARG A 69 -7.20 8.15 -1.07
N GLU A 70 -6.24 7.38 -1.58
CA GLU A 70 -6.50 6.31 -2.56
C GLU A 70 -7.44 5.25 -1.97
N LYS A 71 -7.18 4.82 -0.73
CA LYS A 71 -7.99 3.82 -0.04
C LYS A 71 -9.39 4.34 0.30
N GLU A 72 -9.53 5.62 0.62
CA GLU A 72 -10.85 6.27 0.76
C GLU A 72 -11.55 6.48 -0.59
N GLY A 73 -10.80 6.85 -1.63
CA GLY A 73 -11.28 7.06 -3.00
C GLY A 73 -11.88 5.80 -3.61
N LYS A 74 -11.29 4.63 -3.37
CA LYS A 74 -11.87 3.33 -3.76
C LYS A 74 -13.16 2.97 -2.98
N LYS A 75 -13.48 3.70 -1.90
CA LYS A 75 -14.74 3.60 -1.15
C LYS A 75 -15.75 4.68 -1.55
N LEU A 76 -15.34 5.69 -2.33
CA LEU A 76 -16.04 6.95 -2.59
C LEU A 76 -16.65 7.08 -3.99
N GLU A 77 -17.03 5.98 -4.66
CA GLU A 77 -18.09 6.07 -5.69
C GLU A 77 -19.45 6.51 -5.08
N LEU A 78 -19.57 6.59 -3.75
CA LEU A 78 -20.75 7.09 -3.07
C LEU A 78 -20.45 8.34 -2.24
N ASN A 79 -20.99 9.46 -2.74
CA ASN A 79 -21.18 10.79 -2.13
C ASN A 79 -20.09 11.85 -2.31
N ILE A 80 -20.21 12.52 -3.45
CA ILE A 80 -19.74 13.86 -3.89
C ILE A 80 -20.00 15.02 -2.86
N VAL A 81 -20.51 14.76 -1.65
CA VAL A 81 -21.08 15.81 -0.78
C VAL A 81 -20.07 16.44 0.21
N ILE A 82 -18.82 15.99 0.28
CA ILE A 82 -17.85 16.57 1.25
C ILE A 82 -17.17 17.83 0.69
N CYS A 83 -17.11 18.03 -0.62
CA CYS A 83 -16.40 19.17 -1.24
C CYS A 83 -17.15 20.52 -1.22
N LYS A 84 -18.25 20.67 -0.45
CA LYS A 84 -18.98 21.96 -0.35
C LYS A 84 -18.92 22.65 1.02
N TYR A 85 -18.27 22.06 2.04
CA TYR A 85 -18.30 22.63 3.40
C TYR A 85 -17.02 23.39 3.83
N TYR A 86 -16.08 23.64 2.91
CA TYR A 86 -14.83 24.34 3.24
C TYR A 86 -14.45 25.45 2.24
N TYR A 87 -15.43 26.20 1.74
CA TYR A 87 -15.22 27.57 1.24
C TYR A 87 -16.28 28.49 1.80
#